data_AF-A0A2N2WQ71-F1
#
_entry.id   AF-A0A2N2WQ71-F1
#
_cell.length_a   1.000
_cell.length_b   1.000
_cell.length_c   1.000
_cell.angle_alpha   90.00
_cell.angle_beta   90.00
_cell.angle_gamma   90.00
#
_symmetry.space_group_name_H-M   'P 1'
#
loop_
_entity.id
_entity.type
_entity.pdbx_description
1 polymer ?
#
loop_
_entity_poly.entity_id
_entity_poly.type
_entity_poly.pdbx_seq_one_letter_code
_entity_poly.pdbx_strand_id
1 'polypeptide(L)'
;MKKINLYLTIALLTSAFMLSCNKETVVEFPTWNALAFSENPSDNYLLYMDEPYVNLTFPGLVSNREINYINGSWMIEKMEYVFIAHNWGEQELIIYITKKGAEVTERVLLPQPPVVGSLDNHIKKFSLKFDASAGEYSFSAAVKDNRGITPLLTKVLHNSSNKLVVR
;
A
#
# COMPACT_ATOMS: atom_id res chain seq x y z
N MET A 1 -37.42 -39.40 33.84
CA MET A 1 -36.66 -38.15 34.07
C MET A 1 -35.41 -37.98 33.20
N LYS A 2 -35.19 -38.74 32.11
CA LYS A 2 -34.00 -38.59 31.24
C LYS A 2 -34.19 -37.61 30.05
N LYS A 3 -35.43 -37.44 29.56
CA LYS A 3 -35.72 -36.60 28.38
C LYS A 3 -35.58 -35.10 28.65
N ILE A 4 -35.92 -34.64 29.86
CA ILE A 4 -35.85 -33.21 30.24
C ILE A 4 -34.40 -32.70 30.23
N ASN A 5 -33.44 -33.51 30.68
CA ASN A 5 -32.03 -33.16 30.61
C ASN A 5 -31.54 -32.98 29.18
N LEU A 6 -31.97 -33.83 28.24
CA LEU A 6 -31.54 -33.72 26.85
C LEU A 6 -32.01 -32.42 26.19
N TYR A 7 -33.26 -32.00 26.42
CA TYR A 7 -33.77 -30.73 25.87
C TYR A 7 -33.07 -29.52 26.48
N LEU A 8 -32.75 -29.56 27.78
CA LEU A 8 -32.02 -28.49 28.45
C LEU A 8 -30.58 -28.37 27.91
N THR A 9 -29.90 -29.50 27.70
CA THR A 9 -28.54 -29.52 27.14
C THR A 9 -28.51 -29.03 25.69
N ILE A 10 -29.49 -29.41 24.86
CA ILE A 10 -29.59 -28.92 23.47
C ILE A 10 -29.86 -27.42 23.44
N ALA A 11 -30.74 -26.91 24.29
CA ALA A 11 -31.05 -25.47 24.37
C ALA A 11 -29.84 -24.63 24.84
N LEU A 12 -29.04 -25.15 25.78
CA LEU A 12 -27.81 -24.50 26.22
C LEU A 12 -26.71 -24.50 25.14
N LEU A 13 -26.59 -25.58 24.37
CA LEU A 13 -25.65 -25.67 23.25
C LEU A 13 -26.03 -24.71 22.12
N THR A 14 -27.30 -24.64 21.73
CA THR A 14 -27.74 -23.72 20.67
C THR A 14 -27.61 -22.25 21.06
N SER A 15 -27.84 -21.90 22.33
CA SER A 15 -27.59 -20.54 22.82
C SER A 15 -26.09 -20.21 22.92
N ALA A 16 -25.23 -21.17 23.24
CA ALA A 16 -23.78 -20.98 23.19
C ALA A 16 -23.24 -20.77 21.76
N PHE A 17 -23.79 -21.47 20.76
CA PHE A 17 -23.45 -21.27 19.34
C PHE A 17 -23.98 -19.93 18.79
N MET A 18 -25.14 -19.45 19.24
CA MET A 18 -25.66 -18.14 18.84
C MET A 18 -24.89 -16.97 19.48
N LEU A 19 -24.29 -17.17 20.66
CA LEU A 19 -23.41 -16.21 21.32
C LEU A 19 -21.98 -16.23 20.78
N SER A 20 -21.58 -17.29 20.06
CA SER A 20 -20.34 -17.32 19.28
C SER A 20 -20.49 -16.67 17.90
N CYS A 21 -21.53 -15.85 17.71
CA CYS A 21 -21.54 -14.84 16.66
C CYS A 21 -20.35 -13.93 16.95
N ASN A 22 -19.21 -14.32 16.38
CA ASN A 22 -17.94 -13.65 16.46
C ASN A 22 -18.24 -12.19 16.23
N LYS A 23 -18.04 -11.36 17.25
CA LYS A 23 -18.02 -9.93 17.09
C LYS A 23 -16.86 -9.72 16.12
N GLU A 24 -17.17 -9.62 14.82
CA GLU A 24 -16.19 -9.17 13.84
C GLU A 24 -15.64 -7.89 14.43
N THR A 25 -14.39 -7.96 14.90
CA THR A 25 -13.65 -6.79 15.29
C THR A 25 -13.56 -5.95 14.05
N VAL A 26 -14.49 -5.00 13.92
CA VAL A 26 -14.35 -3.86 13.05
C VAL A 26 -13.09 -3.16 13.56
N VAL A 27 -11.97 -3.45 12.91
CA VAL A 27 -10.73 -2.72 13.15
C VAL A 27 -11.00 -1.33 12.57
N GLU A 28 -11.35 -0.38 13.43
CA GLU A 28 -11.77 0.98 13.09
C GLU A 28 -10.63 1.89 12.60
N PHE A 29 -9.43 1.36 12.40
CA PHE A 29 -8.31 2.09 11.83
C PHE A 29 -7.98 1.58 10.43
N PRO A 30 -7.73 2.46 9.45
CA PRO A 30 -7.13 2.05 8.19
C PRO A 30 -5.85 1.27 8.51
N THR A 31 -5.75 0.03 8.04
CA THR A 31 -4.45 -0.63 8.00
C THR A 31 -3.56 0.18 7.06
N TRP A 32 -2.26 0.28 7.34
CA TRP A 32 -1.34 1.07 6.51
C TRP A 32 -0.38 0.16 5.78
N ASN A 33 -0.09 0.51 4.53
CA ASN A 33 0.94 -0.12 3.74
C ASN A 33 2.09 0.84 3.50
N ALA A 34 3.29 0.30 3.60
CA ALA A 34 4.52 0.99 3.27
C ALA A 34 5.39 0.05 2.45
N LEU A 35 5.79 0.50 1.27
CA LEU A 35 6.64 -0.25 0.35
C LEU A 35 7.91 0.55 0.09
N ALA A 36 9.02 -0.16 -0.07
CA ALA A 36 10.23 0.37 -0.69
C ALA A 36 10.43 -0.32 -2.05
N PHE A 37 10.75 0.45 -3.07
CA PHE A 37 11.17 -0.03 -4.38
C PHE A 37 12.65 0.28 -4.56
N SER A 38 13.48 -0.73 -4.81
CA SER A 38 14.93 -0.54 -5.02
C SER A 38 15.51 -1.60 -5.94
N GLU A 39 16.61 -1.31 -6.64
CA GLU A 39 17.39 -2.34 -7.34
C GLU A 39 18.17 -3.25 -6.36
N ASN A 40 18.38 -2.80 -5.11
CA ASN A 40 19.17 -3.53 -4.11
C ASN A 40 18.46 -4.81 -3.63
N PRO A 41 19.07 -6.00 -3.74
CA PRO A 41 18.47 -7.28 -3.34
C PRO A 41 18.42 -7.56 -1.84
N SER A 42 19.06 -6.72 -1.01
CA SER A 42 19.12 -6.92 0.44
C SER A 42 17.84 -6.47 1.13
N ASP A 43 17.28 -7.33 1.98
CA ASP A 43 16.15 -6.99 2.86
C ASP A 43 16.57 -6.14 4.08
N ASN A 44 17.87 -5.89 4.27
CA ASN A 44 18.35 -5.06 5.35
C ASN A 44 18.03 -3.59 5.08
N TYR A 45 17.17 -3.01 5.93
CA TYR A 45 16.75 -1.61 5.90
C TYR A 45 17.91 -0.64 5.72
N LEU A 46 18.96 -0.75 6.54
CA LEU A 46 20.08 0.18 6.52
C LEU A 46 20.85 0.11 5.20
N LEU A 47 20.99 -1.10 4.64
CA LEU A 47 21.79 -1.31 3.43
C LEU A 47 21.12 -0.76 2.16
N TYR A 48 19.80 -0.78 2.07
CA TYR A 48 19.14 -0.21 0.89
C TYR A 48 18.81 1.28 1.04
N MET A 49 18.85 1.84 2.25
CA MET A 49 18.61 3.27 2.50
C MET A 49 19.78 4.16 2.04
N ASP A 50 20.97 3.60 1.89
CA ASP A 50 22.12 4.30 1.31
C ASP A 50 22.11 4.30 -0.24
N GLU A 51 21.26 3.48 -0.85
CA GLU A 51 21.09 3.35 -2.30
C GLU A 51 19.91 4.20 -2.82
N PRO A 52 19.74 4.36 -4.15
CA PRO A 52 18.52 4.92 -4.70
C PRO A 52 17.31 4.03 -4.41
N TYR A 53 16.29 4.58 -3.74
CA TYR A 53 15.04 3.86 -3.46
C TYR A 53 13.83 4.80 -3.52
N VAL A 54 12.66 4.21 -3.71
CA VAL A 54 11.38 4.92 -3.69
C VAL A 54 10.45 4.32 -2.65
N ASN A 55 9.97 5.15 -1.73
CA ASN A 55 8.97 4.77 -0.74
C ASN A 55 7.57 5.13 -1.22
N LEU A 56 6.64 4.18 -1.08
CA LEU A 56 5.21 4.38 -1.30
C LEU A 56 4.44 3.96 -0.05
N THR A 57 3.77 4.95 0.56
CA THR A 57 2.86 4.73 1.69
C THR A 57 1.42 4.97 1.26
N PHE A 58 0.54 4.00 1.53
CA PHE A 58 -0.86 4.02 1.10
C PHE A 58 -1.77 3.31 2.10
N PRO A 59 -3.07 3.61 2.10
CA PRO A 59 -4.00 2.99 3.05
C PRO A 59 -4.33 1.58 2.57
N GLY A 60 -4.62 0.67 3.50
CA GLY A 60 -5.09 -0.67 3.19
C GLY A 60 -6.55 -0.69 2.75
N LEU A 61 -7.31 0.37 3.06
CA LEU A 61 -8.72 0.49 2.73
C LEU A 61 -9.09 1.94 2.42
N VAL A 62 -9.84 2.17 1.34
CA VAL A 62 -10.46 3.46 1.01
C VAL A 62 -11.89 3.31 0.50
N SER A 63 -12.68 4.36 0.69
CA SER A 63 -13.98 4.56 0.04
C SER A 63 -13.76 5.22 -1.34
N ASN A 64 -14.31 4.59 -2.38
CA ASN A 64 -14.25 4.97 -3.82
C ASN A 64 -14.09 6.46 -4.19
N ARG A 65 -13.15 6.78 -5.10
CA ARG A 65 -13.43 7.27 -6.48
C ARG A 65 -12.17 7.65 -7.28
N GLU A 66 -11.29 8.45 -6.71
CA GLU A 66 -10.07 8.93 -7.37
C GLU A 66 -8.96 9.01 -6.33
N ILE A 67 -7.83 8.37 -6.60
CA ILE A 67 -6.67 8.36 -5.71
C ILE A 67 -5.61 9.28 -6.31
N ASN A 68 -5.32 10.38 -5.60
CA ASN A 68 -4.42 11.44 -6.06
C ASN A 68 -3.31 11.70 -5.05
N TYR A 69 -2.08 11.43 -5.44
CA TYR A 69 -0.86 11.85 -4.76
C TYR A 69 -0.29 13.03 -5.54
N ILE A 70 -0.18 14.21 -4.92
CA ILE A 70 0.31 15.43 -5.57
C ILE A 70 1.51 15.96 -4.79
N ASN A 71 2.63 16.21 -5.45
CA ASN A 71 3.85 16.69 -4.77
C ASN A 71 4.34 15.74 -3.66
N GLY A 72 4.30 14.44 -3.95
CA GLY A 72 4.73 13.39 -3.03
C GLY A 72 3.86 13.25 -1.78
N SER A 73 2.77 14.00 -1.66
CA SER A 73 1.90 14.03 -0.48
C SER A 73 0.41 14.04 -0.87
N TRP A 74 -0.44 13.38 -0.10
CA TRP A 74 -1.88 13.70 -0.03
C TRP A 74 -2.37 13.44 1.38
N MET A 75 -3.55 13.96 1.71
CA MET A 75 -4.16 13.83 3.04
C MET A 75 -5.45 13.03 2.91
N ILE A 76 -5.53 11.91 3.62
CA ILE A 76 -6.79 11.20 3.88
C ILE A 76 -6.89 11.02 5.39
N GLU A 77 -8.05 11.35 5.95
CA GLU A 77 -8.34 11.12 7.37
C GLU A 77 -7.26 11.66 8.34
N LYS A 78 -6.65 12.81 7.99
CA LYS A 78 -5.61 13.51 8.76
C LYS A 78 -4.23 12.85 8.76
N MET A 79 -3.97 11.86 7.90
CA MET A 79 -2.65 11.27 7.72
C MET A 79 -2.06 11.65 6.37
N GLU A 80 -0.76 11.92 6.36
CA GLU A 80 0.01 12.23 5.15
C GLU A 80 0.46 10.94 4.49
N TYR A 81 0.20 10.86 3.20
CA TYR A 81 0.53 9.72 2.36
C TYR A 81 1.64 10.11 1.42
N VAL A 82 2.69 9.30 1.40
CA VAL A 82 3.96 9.75 0.87
C VAL A 82 4.38 8.90 -0.32
N PHE A 83 4.70 9.55 -1.43
CA PHE A 83 5.39 8.94 -2.57
C PHE A 83 6.66 9.72 -2.88
N ILE A 84 7.76 9.26 -2.27
CA ILE A 84 9.03 9.97 -2.24
C ILE A 84 10.16 9.01 -2.58
N ALA A 85 11.08 9.46 -3.42
CA ALA A 85 12.35 8.80 -3.61
C ALA A 85 13.49 9.52 -2.89
N HIS A 86 14.44 8.73 -2.45
CA HIS A 86 15.66 9.18 -1.81
C HIS A 86 16.84 8.72 -2.64
N ASN A 87 17.88 9.57 -2.70
CA ASN A 87 19.07 9.35 -3.52
C ASN A 87 18.74 9.05 -5.00
N TRP A 88 17.57 9.48 -5.47
CA TRP A 88 17.07 9.20 -6.80
C TRP A 88 17.50 10.29 -7.79
N GLY A 89 17.91 9.87 -8.98
CA GLY A 89 18.28 10.78 -10.04
C GLY A 89 17.07 11.32 -10.80
N GLU A 90 17.28 11.66 -12.07
CA GLU A 90 16.24 12.15 -12.97
C GLU A 90 15.56 11.00 -13.76
N GLN A 91 15.73 9.75 -13.33
CA GLN A 91 15.21 8.59 -14.06
C GLN A 91 13.67 8.51 -13.96
N GLU A 92 13.05 8.01 -15.04
CA GLU A 92 11.63 7.72 -15.10
C GLU A 92 11.29 6.53 -14.18
N LEU A 93 10.28 6.71 -13.33
CA LEU A 93 9.72 5.63 -12.51
C LEU A 93 8.44 5.14 -13.18
N ILE A 94 8.35 3.85 -13.44
CA ILE A 94 7.14 3.20 -13.94
C ILE A 94 6.45 2.50 -12.77
N ILE A 95 5.18 2.82 -12.53
CA ILE A 95 4.35 2.15 -11.53
C ILE A 95 3.31 1.28 -12.21
N TYR A 96 3.32 0.02 -11.83
CA TYR A 96 2.35 -0.98 -12.25
C TYR A 96 1.32 -1.19 -11.15
N ILE A 97 0.06 -1.02 -11.51
CA ILE A 97 -1.08 -1.20 -10.62
C ILE A 97 -1.80 -2.48 -11.06
N THR A 98 -1.83 -3.47 -10.18
CA THR A 98 -2.39 -4.79 -10.46
C THR A 98 -3.67 -5.00 -9.68
N LYS A 99 -4.76 -5.38 -10.36
CA LYS A 99 -6.05 -5.73 -9.77
C LYS A 99 -6.35 -7.21 -10.00
N LYS A 100 -6.54 -7.98 -8.93
CA LYS A 100 -6.81 -9.44 -9.01
C LYS A 100 -5.80 -10.21 -9.89
N GLY A 101 -4.53 -9.83 -9.85
CA GLY A 101 -3.47 -10.47 -10.64
C GLY A 101 -3.37 -10.03 -12.11
N ALA A 102 -4.27 -9.17 -12.58
CA ALA A 102 -4.14 -8.53 -13.90
C ALA A 102 -3.63 -7.10 -13.74
N GLU A 103 -2.61 -6.74 -14.52
CA GLU A 103 -2.20 -5.34 -14.63
C GLU A 103 -3.35 -4.54 -15.22
N VAL A 104 -3.78 -3.50 -14.51
CA VAL A 104 -4.90 -2.66 -14.94
C VAL A 104 -4.44 -1.28 -15.37
N THR A 105 -3.24 -0.87 -14.96
CA THR A 105 -2.73 0.47 -15.25
C THR A 105 -1.22 0.53 -15.10
N GLU A 106 -0.56 1.08 -16.11
CA GLU A 106 0.82 1.56 -16.07
C GLU A 106 0.83 3.10 -15.94
N ARG A 107 1.74 3.63 -15.13
CA ARG A 107 2.00 5.07 -15.00
C ARG A 107 3.49 5.35 -15.07
N VAL A 108 3.90 6.13 -16.06
CA VAL A 108 5.24 6.73 -16.12
C VAL A 108 5.23 8.02 -15.32
N LEU A 109 6.06 8.07 -14.29
CA LEU A 109 6.18 9.17 -13.35
C LEU A 109 7.55 9.80 -13.48
N LEU A 110 7.56 11.11 -13.65
CA LEU A 110 8.79 11.90 -13.65
C LEU A 110 9.02 12.51 -12.25
N PRO A 111 10.28 12.58 -11.79
CA PRO A 111 10.62 13.35 -10.61
C PRO A 111 10.12 14.79 -10.76
N GLN A 112 9.51 15.32 -9.71
CA GLN A 112 9.10 16.72 -9.72
C GLN A 112 10.31 17.65 -9.63
N PRO A 113 10.21 18.85 -10.24
CA PRO A 113 11.26 19.83 -10.11
C PRO A 113 11.48 20.19 -8.64
N PRO A 114 12.72 20.49 -8.23
CA PRO A 114 13.01 20.88 -6.87
C PRO A 114 12.21 22.12 -6.48
N VAL A 115 11.62 22.10 -5.27
CA VAL A 115 10.92 23.27 -4.73
C VAL A 115 11.95 24.34 -4.41
N VAL A 116 11.76 25.55 -4.95
CA VAL A 116 12.66 26.69 -4.72
C VAL A 116 12.79 26.94 -3.21
N GLY A 117 14.01 26.83 -2.68
CA GLY A 117 14.30 26.99 -1.25
C GLY A 117 14.35 25.70 -0.43
N SER A 118 14.11 24.54 -1.04
CA SER A 118 14.35 23.23 -0.39
C SER A 118 15.84 22.93 -0.32
N LEU A 119 16.33 22.56 0.87
CA LEU A 119 17.73 22.17 1.09
C LEU A 119 17.99 20.69 0.75
N ASP A 120 16.94 19.88 0.62
CA ASP A 120 17.07 18.44 0.38
C ASP A 120 17.05 18.09 -1.10
N ASN A 121 18.20 18.28 -1.76
CA ASN A 121 18.42 17.85 -3.15
C ASN A 121 18.40 16.32 -3.31
N HIS A 122 18.50 15.58 -2.20
CA HIS A 122 18.50 14.13 -2.15
C HIS A 122 17.10 13.51 -2.18
N ILE A 123 16.06 14.34 -2.04
CA ILE A 123 14.67 13.90 -1.98
C ILE A 123 13.95 14.31 -3.27
N LYS A 124 13.39 13.34 -3.97
CA LYS A 124 12.57 13.54 -5.17
C LYS A 124 11.13 13.15 -4.88
N LYS A 125 10.21 13.99 -5.33
CA LYS A 125 8.78 13.78 -5.13
C LYS A 125 8.12 13.35 -6.43
N PHE A 126 7.13 12.47 -6.34
CA PHE A 126 6.34 12.02 -7.49
C PHE A 126 4.87 12.36 -7.28
N SER A 127 4.13 12.51 -8.39
CA SER A 127 2.67 12.59 -8.35
C SER A 127 2.11 11.34 -8.98
N LEU A 128 1.08 10.75 -8.38
CA LEU A 128 0.39 9.56 -8.89
C LEU A 128 -1.11 9.81 -8.85
N LYS A 129 -1.78 9.73 -9.99
CA LYS A 129 -3.24 9.77 -10.08
C LYS A 129 -3.76 8.51 -10.75
N PHE A 130 -4.69 7.82 -10.10
CA PHE A 130 -5.39 6.71 -10.73
C PHE A 130 -6.84 6.57 -10.25
N ASP A 131 -7.69 6.19 -11.18
CA ASP A 131 -9.10 5.91 -10.93
C ASP A 131 -9.24 4.45 -10.51
N ALA A 132 -9.71 4.23 -9.29
CA ALA A 132 -9.82 2.90 -8.71
C ALA A 132 -11.30 2.53 -8.57
N SER A 133 -11.73 1.50 -9.29
CA SER A 133 -13.04 0.87 -9.08
C SER A 133 -12.97 -0.16 -7.95
N ALA A 134 -14.10 -0.51 -7.34
CA ALA A 134 -14.14 -1.46 -6.23
C ALA A 134 -13.35 -2.76 -6.49
N GLY A 135 -12.55 -3.18 -5.53
CA GLY A 135 -11.68 -4.36 -5.62
C GLY A 135 -10.37 -4.24 -4.86
N GLU A 136 -9.48 -5.20 -5.10
CA GLU A 136 -8.18 -5.30 -4.42
C GLU A 136 -7.04 -5.00 -5.39
N TYR A 137 -6.12 -4.15 -4.96
CA TYR A 137 -5.00 -3.61 -5.74
C TYR A 137 -3.66 -3.87 -5.04
N SER A 138 -2.62 -4.05 -5.85
CA SER A 138 -1.22 -4.15 -5.43
C SER A 138 -0.32 -3.36 -6.37
N PHE A 139 0.86 -2.97 -5.88
CA PHE A 139 1.79 -2.09 -6.58
C PHE A 139 3.15 -2.75 -6.79
N SER A 140 3.72 -2.54 -7.96
CA SER A 140 5.13 -2.82 -8.27
C SER A 140 5.71 -1.69 -9.12
N ALA A 141 7.04 -1.66 -9.24
CA ALA A 141 7.72 -0.57 -9.92
C ALA A 141 8.84 -1.07 -10.84
N ALA A 142 9.18 -0.25 -11.83
CA ALA A 142 10.38 -0.36 -12.63
C ALA A 142 11.02 1.01 -12.82
N VAL A 143 12.31 1.04 -13.10
CA VAL A 143 13.03 2.25 -13.53
C VAL A 143 13.27 2.17 -15.03
N LYS A 144 13.13 3.30 -15.72
CA LYS A 144 13.49 3.45 -17.13
C LYS A 144 14.61 4.46 -17.28
N ASP A 145 15.75 3.99 -17.78
CA ASP A 145 16.94 4.78 -18.03
C ASP A 145 17.65 4.33 -19.33
N ASN A 146 18.93 4.68 -19.47
CA ASN A 146 19.75 4.31 -20.62
C ASN A 146 19.98 2.79 -20.78
N ARG A 147 19.78 2.00 -19.72
CA ARG A 147 19.85 0.53 -19.75
C ARG A 147 18.55 -0.09 -20.27
N GLY A 148 17.47 0.69 -20.37
CA GLY A 148 16.12 0.23 -20.69
C GLY A 148 15.24 0.18 -19.45
N ILE A 149 14.25 -0.72 -19.45
CA ILE A 149 13.32 -0.90 -18.33
C ILE A 149 13.87 -1.98 -17.41
N THR A 150 14.14 -1.62 -16.16
CA THR A 150 14.64 -2.52 -15.12
C THR A 150 13.60 -2.64 -14.00
N PRO A 151 13.05 -3.84 -13.74
CA PRO A 151 12.14 -4.06 -12.61
C PRO A 151 12.82 -3.75 -11.28
N LEU A 152 12.11 -3.05 -10.39
CA LEU A 152 12.57 -2.80 -9.03
C LEU A 152 12.03 -3.89 -8.10
N LEU A 153 12.80 -4.21 -7.06
CA LEU A 153 12.37 -5.12 -6.02
C LEU A 153 11.41 -4.40 -5.07
N THR A 154 10.24 -4.98 -4.85
CA THR A 154 9.24 -4.48 -3.89
C THR A 154 9.49 -5.09 -2.52
N LYS A 155 9.86 -4.25 -1.56
CA LYS A 155 10.03 -4.62 -0.15
C LYS A 155 8.85 -4.12 0.66
N VAL A 156 8.20 -5.03 1.38
CA VAL A 156 7.07 -4.70 2.24
C VAL A 156 7.60 -4.31 3.62
N LEU A 157 7.29 -3.10 4.07
CA LEU A 157 7.78 -2.55 5.32
C LEU A 157 6.75 -2.71 6.44
N HIS A 158 7.23 -2.71 7.68
CA HIS A 158 6.42 -2.61 8.91
C HIS A 158 5.28 -3.64 9.01
N ASN A 159 5.50 -4.88 8.55
CA ASN A 159 4.50 -5.95 8.52
C ASN A 159 3.20 -5.60 7.76
N SER A 160 3.31 -4.74 6.73
CA SER A 160 2.18 -4.45 5.84
C SER A 160 1.96 -5.54 4.78
N SER A 161 1.08 -5.33 3.79
CA SER A 161 0.61 -6.41 2.90
C SER A 161 0.57 -6.09 1.40
N ASN A 162 1.13 -4.95 0.96
CA ASN A 162 1.00 -4.45 -0.42
C ASN A 162 -0.42 -4.61 -0.98
N LYS A 163 -1.42 -4.21 -0.19
CA LYS A 163 -2.82 -4.46 -0.52
C LYS A 163 -3.67 -3.25 -0.23
N LEU A 164 -4.23 -2.65 -1.27
CA LEU A 164 -5.22 -1.59 -1.20
C LEU A 164 -6.59 -2.16 -1.56
N VAL A 165 -7.53 -2.08 -0.63
CA VAL A 165 -8.94 -2.44 -0.86
C VAL A 165 -9.74 -1.17 -1.14
N VAL A 166 -10.47 -1.16 -2.25
CA VAL A 166 -11.40 -0.09 -2.61
C VAL A 166 -12.81 -0.60 -2.47
N ARG A 167 -13.63 0.07 -1.64
CA ARG A 167 -15.07 -0.21 -1.46
C ARG A 167 -15.91 0.69 -2.36
#